data_AF-V4C5Y8-F1
#
_entry.id   AF-V4C5Y8-F1
#
_cell.length_a   1.000
_cell.length_b   1.000
_cell.length_c   1.000
_cell.angle_alpha   90.00
_cell.angle_beta   90.00
_cell.angle_gamma   90.00
#
_symmetry.space_group_name_H-M   'P 1'
#
loop_
_entity.id
_entity.type
_entity.pdbx_description
1 polymer ?
#
loop_
_entity_poly.entity_id
_entity_poly.type
_entity_poly.pdbx_seq_one_letter_code
_entity_poly.pdbx_strand_id
1 'polypeptide(L)'
;MCIANLMLVVVVLWTGSLTLASPRRQPNIMKKFWGKPVCKKYDLIENAEWIQRDSCEENKRFKCRKGYQLLVQTSCKKGEWCLEPSCQRNVPTEYKYKFKYSNETTLGTRPFKTIILSVQENCDEKCKNDSNCTAGYLEGRRRCEFYPEPIIFVSLDSFRDECINWCTERIECVTLSHDRSGDGYCYLFNVTLDQIPENMKNPYEMVDTLAEKVCE
;
A
#
# COMPACT_ATOMS: atom_id res chain seq x y z
N MET A 1 0.18 11.20 -15.10
CA MET A 1 -0.86 11.57 -14.12
C MET A 1 -1.84 10.43 -13.95
N CYS A 2 -1.34 9.33 -13.36
CA CYS A 2 -2.16 8.37 -12.64
C CYS A 2 -2.88 9.14 -11.53
N ILE A 3 -4.10 9.60 -11.82
CA ILE A 3 -4.98 10.17 -10.81
C ILE A 3 -5.46 9.00 -9.94
N ALA A 4 -4.66 8.63 -8.95
CA ALA A 4 -5.19 8.10 -7.71
C ALA A 4 -5.74 9.32 -6.96
N ASN A 5 -6.95 9.78 -7.34
CA ASN A 5 -7.70 10.70 -6.52
C ASN A 5 -8.00 9.95 -5.22
N LEU A 6 -7.13 10.16 -4.24
CA LEU A 6 -7.24 9.67 -2.88
C LEU A 6 -8.44 10.38 -2.25
N MET A 7 -9.64 9.86 -2.48
CA MET A 7 -10.81 10.20 -1.68
C MET A 7 -11.14 8.99 -0.81
N LEU A 8 -10.77 9.16 0.45
CA LEU A 8 -11.01 8.30 1.60
C LEU A 8 -12.47 7.84 1.67
N VAL A 9 -12.69 6.53 1.61
CA VAL A 9 -13.97 5.92 1.98
C VAL A 9 -13.71 4.57 2.66
N VAL A 10 -14.18 4.50 3.91
CA VAL A 10 -14.03 3.41 4.87
C VAL A 10 -14.47 2.06 4.31
N VAL A 11 -13.60 1.05 4.42
CA VAL A 11 -13.93 -0.35 4.22
C VAL A 11 -13.87 -1.05 5.58
N VAL A 12 -15.04 -1.35 6.14
CA VAL A 12 -15.14 -2.36 7.21
C VAL A 12 -14.98 -3.72 6.55
N LEU A 13 -13.79 -4.29 6.68
CA LEU A 13 -13.53 -5.71 6.66
C LEU A 13 -12.76 -5.98 7.95
N TRP A 14 -12.94 -7.16 8.54
CA TRP A 14 -12.09 -7.60 9.67
C TRP A 14 -10.59 -7.61 9.32
N THR A 15 -10.23 -7.29 8.08
CA THR A 15 -8.95 -6.80 7.58
C THR A 15 -9.20 -5.84 6.39
N GLY A 16 -9.27 -4.51 6.59
CA GLY A 16 -9.42 -3.48 5.52
C GLY A 16 -8.08 -2.76 5.24
N SER A 17 -7.81 -2.04 4.12
CA SER A 17 -8.64 -1.47 3.05
C SER A 17 -7.76 -1.05 1.84
N LEU A 18 -8.18 -1.21 0.57
CA LEU A 18 -7.86 -0.32 -0.60
C LEU A 18 -8.86 -0.58 -1.76
N THR A 19 -9.40 0.46 -2.41
CA THR A 19 -10.28 0.34 -3.61
C THR A 19 -10.02 1.43 -4.65
N LEU A 20 -9.81 1.06 -5.91
CA LEU A 20 -9.67 1.98 -7.06
C LEU A 20 -10.70 1.62 -8.14
N ALA A 21 -11.45 2.63 -8.63
CA ALA A 21 -12.28 2.53 -9.82
C ALA A 21 -12.11 3.80 -10.67
N SER A 22 -11.78 3.63 -11.94
CA SER A 22 -11.53 4.72 -12.90
C SER A 22 -12.82 5.12 -13.64
N PRO A 23 -13.09 6.42 -13.87
CA PRO A 23 -14.32 6.88 -14.52
C PRO A 23 -14.29 6.69 -16.05
N ARG A 24 -15.41 6.23 -16.63
CA ARG A 24 -15.58 6.04 -18.08
C ARG A 24 -16.03 7.35 -18.78
N ARG A 25 -15.45 7.70 -19.93
CA ARG A 25 -16.03 8.68 -20.87
C ARG A 25 -17.21 8.01 -21.61
N GLN A 26 -18.44 8.47 -21.37
CA GLN A 26 -19.61 7.96 -22.09
C GLN A 26 -19.96 8.87 -23.29
N PRO A 27 -20.23 8.31 -24.49
CA PRO A 27 -20.98 9.00 -25.52
C PRO A 27 -22.48 8.96 -25.21
N ASN A 28 -23.14 10.11 -25.38
CA ASN A 28 -24.58 10.28 -25.22
C ASN A 28 -25.32 9.37 -26.20
N ILE A 29 -26.11 8.39 -25.72
CA ILE A 29 -27.41 7.94 -26.28
C ILE A 29 -27.90 6.71 -25.46
N MET A 30 -29.23 6.67 -25.22
CA MET A 30 -30.04 5.64 -24.54
C MET A 30 -30.31 5.82 -23.03
N LYS A 31 -31.21 6.77 -22.72
CA LYS A 31 -32.21 6.64 -21.64
C LYS A 31 -33.47 5.99 -22.23
N LYS A 32 -33.82 4.76 -21.80
CA LYS A 32 -35.21 4.34 -21.50
C LYS A 32 -35.33 2.82 -21.23
N PHE A 33 -36.29 2.51 -20.35
CA PHE A 33 -36.89 1.21 -20.02
C PHE A 33 -36.14 0.27 -19.04
N TRP A 34 -36.61 0.32 -17.78
CA TRP A 34 -36.58 -0.65 -16.66
C TRP A 34 -35.30 -1.44 -16.36
N GLY A 35 -34.79 -1.28 -15.13
CA GLY A 35 -33.78 -2.14 -14.53
C GLY A 35 -33.07 -1.40 -13.40
N LYS A 36 -32.81 -2.10 -12.29
CA LYS A 36 -32.03 -1.69 -11.11
C LYS A 36 -30.94 -0.66 -11.43
N PRO A 37 -30.56 0.26 -10.51
CA PRO A 37 -29.51 1.24 -10.78
C PRO A 37 -28.22 0.50 -11.12
N VAL A 38 -27.97 0.32 -12.42
CA VAL A 38 -26.74 -0.27 -12.91
C VAL A 38 -25.74 0.86 -12.73
N CYS A 39 -24.75 0.65 -11.87
CA CYS A 39 -23.68 1.61 -11.63
C CYS A 39 -22.77 1.68 -12.89
N LYS A 40 -23.30 2.22 -14.01
CA LYS A 40 -22.70 2.23 -15.36
C LYS A 40 -21.57 3.26 -15.54
N LYS A 41 -21.19 3.98 -14.48
CA LYS A 41 -20.21 5.08 -14.56
C LYS A 41 -18.76 4.61 -14.43
N TYR A 42 -18.53 3.41 -13.91
CA TYR A 42 -17.19 2.88 -13.64
C TYR A 42 -17.01 1.51 -14.29
N ASP A 43 -15.85 1.31 -14.90
CA ASP A 43 -15.46 -0.02 -15.37
C ASP A 43 -15.04 -0.85 -14.17
N LEU A 44 -15.71 -2.00 -14.02
CA LEU A 44 -15.38 -2.97 -13.02
C LEU A 44 -14.15 -3.75 -13.49
N ILE A 45 -13.18 -3.99 -12.59
CA ILE A 45 -12.01 -4.80 -12.93
C ILE A 45 -12.43 -6.22 -13.34
N GLU A 46 -11.64 -6.86 -14.20
CA GLU A 46 -11.94 -8.20 -14.69
C GLU A 46 -12.06 -9.18 -13.50
N ASN A 47 -13.01 -10.12 -13.59
CA ASN A 47 -13.30 -11.10 -12.54
C ASN A 47 -13.75 -10.51 -11.18
N ALA A 48 -14.15 -9.25 -11.13
CA ALA A 48 -14.87 -8.69 -9.99
C ALA A 48 -16.39 -8.70 -10.22
N GLU A 49 -17.13 -8.56 -9.12
CA GLU A 49 -18.56 -8.29 -9.08
C GLU A 49 -18.87 -7.17 -8.08
N TRP A 50 -19.84 -6.31 -8.42
CA TRP A 50 -20.32 -5.27 -7.52
C TRP A 50 -20.95 -5.91 -6.28
N ILE A 51 -20.65 -5.35 -5.11
CA ILE A 51 -21.39 -5.70 -3.90
C ILE A 51 -22.77 -5.04 -4.00
N GLN A 52 -23.82 -5.85 -4.13
CA GLN A 52 -25.19 -5.36 -4.31
C GLN A 52 -25.63 -4.54 -3.09
N ARG A 53 -26.13 -3.32 -3.33
CA ARG A 53 -26.68 -2.40 -2.32
C ARG A 53 -27.88 -1.64 -2.89
N ASP A 54 -28.64 -1.02 -2.00
CA ASP A 54 -29.87 -0.29 -2.32
C ASP A 54 -29.62 1.03 -3.08
N SER A 55 -28.41 1.61 -2.97
CA SER A 55 -27.97 2.80 -3.69
C SER A 55 -26.57 2.61 -4.31
N CYS A 56 -26.32 3.25 -5.47
CA CYS A 56 -25.01 3.22 -6.16
C CYS A 56 -23.96 4.19 -5.57
N GLU A 57 -24.27 4.96 -4.53
CA GLU A 57 -23.34 5.87 -3.85
C GLU A 57 -23.54 5.63 -2.33
N GLU A 58 -22.54 5.44 -1.48
CA GLU A 58 -21.30 6.23 -1.35
C GLU A 58 -20.01 5.40 -1.29
N ASN A 59 -20.08 4.07 -1.25
CA ASN A 59 -18.91 3.20 -1.11
C ASN A 59 -18.83 2.23 -2.29
N LYS A 60 -18.01 2.59 -3.29
CA LYS A 60 -17.72 1.84 -4.53
C LYS A 60 -17.01 0.51 -4.23
N ARG A 61 -17.75 -0.45 -3.67
CA ARG A 61 -17.19 -1.73 -3.24
C ARG A 61 -17.49 -2.82 -4.27
N PHE A 62 -16.43 -3.48 -4.69
CA PHE A 62 -16.50 -4.71 -5.44
C PHE A 62 -15.88 -5.83 -4.60
N LYS A 63 -16.16 -7.07 -5.00
CA LYS A 63 -15.43 -8.25 -4.53
C LYS A 63 -15.02 -9.08 -5.74
N CYS A 64 -13.98 -9.88 -5.60
CA CYS A 64 -13.64 -10.84 -6.63
C CYS A 64 -14.69 -11.94 -6.72
N ARG A 65 -14.94 -12.43 -7.94
CA ARG A 65 -15.78 -13.60 -8.19
C ARG A 65 -15.20 -14.81 -7.47
N LYS A 66 -16.07 -15.77 -7.13
CA LYS A 66 -15.66 -17.00 -6.45
C LYS A 66 -14.51 -17.69 -7.21
N GLY A 67 -13.44 -18.03 -6.49
CA GLY A 67 -12.23 -18.64 -7.06
C GLY A 67 -11.20 -17.66 -7.61
N TYR A 68 -11.38 -16.35 -7.38
CA TYR A 68 -10.41 -15.30 -7.66
C TYR A 68 -10.08 -14.56 -6.35
N GLN A 69 -8.84 -14.13 -6.22
CA GLN A 69 -8.38 -13.33 -5.07
C GLN A 69 -8.07 -11.91 -5.52
N LEU A 70 -8.37 -10.94 -4.64
CA LEU A 70 -8.02 -9.54 -4.87
C LEU A 70 -6.51 -9.40 -4.67
N LEU A 71 -5.84 -8.91 -5.70
CA LEU A 71 -4.43 -8.60 -5.69
C LEU A 71 -4.28 -7.11 -6.01
N VAL A 72 -3.51 -6.37 -5.22
CA VAL A 72 -3.18 -4.97 -5.54
C VAL A 72 -1.81 -4.96 -6.19
N GLN A 73 -1.79 -5.04 -7.51
CA GLN A 73 -0.52 -5.09 -8.24
C GLN A 73 0.08 -3.70 -8.37
N THR A 74 1.35 -3.56 -8.07
CA THR A 74 2.15 -2.44 -8.57
C THR A 74 2.38 -2.67 -10.06
N SER A 75 1.83 -1.78 -10.89
CA SER A 75 2.00 -1.81 -12.34
C SER A 75 2.75 -0.56 -12.79
N CYS A 76 3.64 -0.70 -13.76
CA CYS A 76 4.27 0.45 -14.38
C CYS A 76 3.42 0.92 -15.57
N LYS A 77 2.95 2.16 -15.53
CA LYS A 77 2.23 2.78 -16.67
C LYS A 77 2.87 4.11 -17.02
N LYS A 78 3.46 4.18 -18.21
CA LYS A 78 4.09 5.39 -18.75
C LYS A 78 5.19 5.96 -17.84
N GLY A 79 5.95 5.08 -17.17
CA GLY A 79 7.02 5.46 -16.25
C GLY A 79 6.57 5.86 -14.84
N GLU A 80 5.26 5.83 -14.54
CA GLU A 80 4.71 6.04 -13.20
C GLU A 80 4.32 4.68 -12.58
N TRP A 81 4.60 4.48 -11.29
CA TRP A 81 4.08 3.36 -10.52
C TRP A 81 2.60 3.59 -10.20
N CYS A 82 1.75 2.65 -10.58
CA CYS A 82 0.32 2.72 -10.31
C CYS A 82 -0.11 1.44 -9.59
N LEU A 83 -0.68 1.60 -8.40
CA LEU A 83 -1.34 0.51 -7.67
C LEU A 83 -2.65 0.20 -8.39
N GLU A 84 -2.80 -1.03 -8.87
CA GLU A 84 -3.97 -1.45 -9.61
C GLU A 84 -4.55 -2.73 -9.00
N PRO A 85 -5.81 -2.71 -8.54
CA PRO A 85 -6.46 -3.92 -8.08
C PRO A 85 -6.76 -4.81 -9.29
N SER A 86 -6.46 -6.09 -9.17
CA SER A 86 -6.81 -7.14 -10.13
C SER A 86 -7.39 -8.35 -9.40
N CYS A 87 -8.33 -9.06 -10.03
CA CYS A 87 -8.83 -10.34 -9.52
C CYS A 87 -8.21 -11.47 -10.35
N GLN A 88 -7.26 -12.19 -9.78
CA GLN A 88 -6.49 -13.21 -10.49
C GLN A 88 -6.72 -14.62 -9.93
N ARG A 89 -6.58 -15.61 -10.82
CA ARG A 89 -6.57 -17.04 -10.50
C ARG A 89 -5.13 -17.51 -10.71
N ASN A 90 -4.47 -17.97 -9.65
CA ASN A 90 -3.04 -18.33 -9.62
C ASN A 90 -2.13 -17.11 -9.87
N VAL A 91 -1.68 -16.48 -8.77
CA VAL A 91 -0.86 -15.26 -8.79
C VAL A 91 0.51 -15.55 -9.43
N PRO A 92 0.91 -14.84 -10.51
CA PRO A 92 2.25 -14.96 -11.07
C PRO A 92 3.29 -14.37 -10.11
N THR A 93 4.37 -15.10 -9.85
CA THR A 93 5.50 -14.69 -9.00
C THR A 93 6.60 -13.89 -9.71
N GLU A 94 6.46 -13.65 -11.01
CA GLU A 94 7.49 -12.92 -11.78
C GLU A 94 7.16 -11.43 -11.87
N TYR A 95 7.88 -10.63 -11.10
CA TYR A 95 7.79 -9.17 -11.16
C TYR A 95 8.77 -8.59 -12.19
N LYS A 96 8.31 -7.60 -12.97
CA LYS A 96 9.11 -6.84 -13.95
C LYS A 96 9.65 -5.54 -13.33
N TYR A 97 10.52 -5.67 -12.34
CA TYR A 97 11.17 -4.49 -11.75
C TYR A 97 12.64 -4.75 -11.47
N LYS A 98 13.40 -3.67 -11.40
CA LYS A 98 14.76 -3.64 -10.89
C LYS A 98 14.84 -2.68 -9.71
N PHE A 99 15.74 -2.96 -8.77
CA PHE A 99 16.07 -1.99 -7.73
C PHE A 99 17.10 -1.00 -8.28
N LYS A 100 16.79 0.29 -8.20
CA LYS A 100 17.72 1.39 -8.38
C LYS A 100 18.17 1.85 -7.00
N TYR A 101 19.46 1.71 -6.74
CA TYR A 101 20.07 2.11 -5.47
C TYR A 101 20.44 3.58 -5.52
N SER A 102 20.20 4.29 -4.42
CA SER A 102 20.56 5.70 -4.22
C SER A 102 21.73 5.83 -3.27
N ASN A 103 22.56 6.84 -3.50
CA ASN A 103 23.64 7.26 -2.59
C ASN A 103 23.20 8.41 -1.66
N GLU A 104 21.91 8.78 -1.69
CA GLU A 104 21.36 9.90 -0.90
C GLU A 104 21.24 9.59 0.60
N THR A 105 20.96 10.65 1.37
CA THR A 105 20.73 10.65 2.81
C THR A 105 19.57 9.74 3.26
N THR A 106 19.68 9.20 4.47
CA THR A 106 18.75 8.26 5.12
C THR A 106 17.27 8.60 4.98
N LEU A 107 16.46 7.56 4.80
CA LEU A 107 15.06 7.59 5.21
C LEU A 107 14.99 6.95 6.60
N GLY A 108 14.92 7.80 7.60
CA GLY A 108 14.81 7.45 9.01
C GLY A 108 13.61 8.20 9.55
N THR A 109 12.62 7.46 10.03
CA THR A 109 11.34 8.03 10.45
C THR A 109 11.12 7.73 11.92
N ARG A 110 10.67 8.75 12.65
CA ARG A 110 10.32 8.57 14.06
C ARG A 110 8.87 8.11 14.16
N PRO A 111 8.57 7.16 15.05
CA PRO A 111 7.18 6.86 15.34
C PRO A 111 6.48 8.11 15.86
N PHE A 112 5.26 8.35 15.41
CA PHE A 112 4.47 9.48 15.89
C PHE A 112 3.87 9.20 17.27
N LYS A 113 3.83 7.93 17.67
CA LYS A 113 3.25 7.47 18.92
C LYS A 113 3.92 6.17 19.35
N THR A 114 4.11 6.05 20.66
CA THR A 114 4.69 4.87 21.28
C THR A 114 3.85 4.49 22.50
N ILE A 115 3.49 3.21 22.64
CA ILE A 115 2.75 2.69 23.78
C ILE A 115 3.35 1.37 24.29
N ILE A 116 3.01 1.00 25.53
CA ILE A 116 3.48 -0.25 26.13
C ILE A 116 2.45 -1.35 25.89
N LEU A 117 2.80 -2.34 25.06
CA LEU A 117 2.03 -3.57 24.84
C LEU A 117 3.01 -4.72 24.65
N SER A 118 2.63 -5.94 25.04
CA SER A 118 3.56 -7.06 25.10
C SER A 118 3.64 -7.92 23.83
N VAL A 119 2.77 -7.70 22.84
CA VAL A 119 2.67 -8.59 21.66
C VAL A 119 2.36 -7.81 20.39
N GLN A 120 2.94 -8.24 19.27
CA GLN A 120 2.83 -7.61 17.96
C GLN A 120 1.37 -7.53 17.48
N GLU A 121 0.54 -8.55 17.69
CA GLU A 121 -0.86 -8.51 17.25
C GLU A 121 -1.64 -7.36 17.89
N ASN A 122 -1.29 -6.99 19.13
CA ASN A 122 -1.90 -5.84 19.79
C ASN A 122 -1.41 -4.52 19.18
N CYS A 123 -0.15 -4.44 18.72
CA CYS A 123 0.32 -3.27 17.96
C CYS A 123 -0.48 -3.15 16.66
N ASP A 124 -0.63 -4.25 15.92
CA ASP A 124 -1.34 -4.27 14.64
C ASP A 124 -2.82 -3.89 14.82
N GLU A 125 -3.49 -4.42 15.84
CA GLU A 125 -4.88 -4.10 16.15
C GLU A 125 -5.04 -2.61 16.52
N LYS A 126 -4.14 -2.06 17.33
CA LYS A 126 -4.16 -0.63 17.67
C LYS A 126 -3.90 0.25 16.45
N CYS A 127 -2.95 -0.13 15.61
CA CYS A 127 -2.64 0.59 14.38
C CYS A 127 -3.85 0.61 13.44
N LYS A 128 -4.52 -0.54 13.23
CA LYS A 128 -5.74 -0.63 12.40
C LYS A 128 -6.87 0.28 12.87
N ASN A 129 -6.92 0.61 14.16
CA ASN A 129 -7.94 1.47 14.76
C ASN A 129 -7.52 2.94 14.85
N ASP A 130 -6.31 3.30 14.43
CA ASP A 130 -5.77 4.66 14.44
C ASP A 130 -5.59 5.13 12.99
N SER A 131 -6.38 6.10 12.54
CA SER A 131 -6.37 6.56 11.15
C SER A 131 -5.05 7.17 10.71
N ASN A 132 -4.17 7.53 11.66
CA ASN A 132 -2.85 8.06 11.38
C ASN A 132 -1.78 6.97 11.32
N CYS A 133 -2.14 5.71 11.53
CA CYS A 133 -1.21 4.58 11.55
C CYS A 133 -1.35 3.70 10.31
N THR A 134 -0.22 3.46 9.65
CA THR A 134 -0.12 2.51 8.52
C THR A 134 0.77 1.32 8.84
N ALA A 135 1.68 1.47 9.81
CA ALA A 135 2.48 0.36 10.33
C ALA A 135 2.65 0.47 11.85
N GLY A 136 2.49 -0.67 12.54
CA GLY A 136 2.79 -0.82 13.96
C GLY A 136 3.89 -1.86 14.14
N TYR A 137 4.85 -1.61 15.03
CA TYR A 137 5.93 -2.55 15.30
C TYR A 137 6.23 -2.66 16.79
N LEU A 138 6.40 -3.88 17.29
CA LEU A 138 6.82 -4.16 18.66
C LEU A 138 8.35 -4.12 18.76
N GLU A 139 8.88 -3.00 19.21
CA GLU A 139 10.29 -2.88 19.60
C GLU A 139 10.54 -3.61 20.93
N GLY A 140 11.51 -4.52 20.90
CA GLY A 140 11.93 -5.30 22.05
C GLY A 140 10.78 -6.12 22.65
N ARG A 141 10.61 -6.06 23.98
CA ARG A 141 9.61 -6.91 24.66
C ARG A 141 8.25 -6.26 24.86
N ARG A 142 8.15 -4.93 24.76
CA ARG A 142 6.96 -4.22 25.27
C ARG A 142 6.62 -2.91 24.58
N ARG A 143 7.39 -2.41 23.62
CA ARG A 143 7.17 -1.06 23.10
C ARG A 143 6.57 -1.14 21.70
N CYS A 144 5.29 -0.86 21.57
CA CYS A 144 4.69 -0.67 20.25
C CYS A 144 4.96 0.74 19.76
N GLU A 145 5.52 0.82 18.57
CA GLU A 145 5.77 2.04 17.83
C GLU A 145 4.81 2.12 16.64
N PHE A 146 4.23 3.29 16.43
CA PHE A 146 3.28 3.54 15.35
C PHE A 146 3.84 4.53 14.35
N TYR A 147 3.71 4.18 13.08
CA TYR A 147 4.29 4.88 11.95
C TYR A 147 3.19 5.37 11.02
N PRO A 148 3.31 6.60 10.50
CA PRO A 148 2.31 7.16 9.60
C PRO A 148 2.62 6.80 8.15
N GLU A 149 1.70 7.14 7.26
CA GLU A 149 1.93 7.05 5.82
C GLU A 149 3.19 7.86 5.43
N PRO A 150 3.99 7.42 4.44
CA PRO A 150 3.73 6.31 3.51
C PRO A 150 4.38 4.97 3.91
N ILE A 151 4.72 4.79 5.20
CA ILE A 151 5.38 3.59 5.68
C ILE A 151 4.38 2.44 5.76
N ILE A 152 4.72 1.29 5.20
CA ILE A 152 3.86 0.10 5.18
C ILE A 152 4.42 -1.04 6.04
N PHE A 153 5.68 -0.97 6.41
CA PHE A 153 6.34 -1.98 7.25
C PHE A 153 7.60 -1.41 7.88
N VAL A 154 7.86 -1.84 9.11
CA VAL A 154 9.07 -1.51 9.87
C VAL A 154 9.59 -2.78 10.55
N SER A 155 10.91 -2.93 10.59
CA SER A 155 11.60 -3.88 11.48
C SER A 155 12.84 -3.22 12.07
N LEU A 156 13.12 -3.43 13.35
CA LEU A 156 14.22 -2.75 14.07
C LEU A 156 15.42 -3.70 14.34
N ASP A 157 15.28 -4.98 14.00
CA ASP A 157 16.32 -6.01 14.09
C ASP A 157 16.35 -6.76 12.73
N SER A 158 17.01 -6.18 11.72
CA SER A 158 16.95 -6.75 10.37
C SER A 158 18.25 -6.61 9.59
N PHE A 159 18.52 -7.62 8.77
CA PHE A 159 19.62 -7.55 7.80
C PHE A 159 19.16 -6.93 6.48
N ARG A 160 20.11 -6.36 5.75
CA ARG A 160 19.89 -5.76 4.43
C ARG A 160 19.11 -6.69 3.48
N ASP A 161 19.53 -7.95 3.37
CA ASP A 161 18.91 -8.92 2.46
C ASP A 161 17.50 -9.29 2.91
N GLU A 162 17.22 -9.32 4.22
CA GLU A 162 15.88 -9.52 4.76
C GLU A 162 14.96 -8.35 4.40
N CYS A 163 15.46 -7.12 4.52
CA CYS A 163 14.72 -5.92 4.13
C CYS A 163 14.35 -5.94 2.63
N ILE A 164 15.31 -6.33 1.77
CA ILE A 164 15.08 -6.50 0.33
C ILE A 164 14.05 -7.60 0.05
N ASN A 165 14.14 -8.72 0.75
CA ASN A 165 13.20 -9.83 0.61
C ASN A 165 11.78 -9.43 1.04
N TRP A 166 11.62 -8.76 2.19
CA TRP A 166 10.31 -8.27 2.62
C TRP A 166 9.71 -7.27 1.63
N CYS A 167 10.51 -6.39 1.04
CA CYS A 167 10.03 -5.51 -0.03
C CYS A 167 9.65 -6.27 -1.31
N THR A 168 10.31 -7.40 -1.58
CA THR A 168 10.02 -8.26 -2.74
C THR A 168 8.74 -9.07 -2.55
N GLU A 169 8.51 -9.57 -1.34
CA GLU A 169 7.29 -10.29 -0.95
C GLU A 169 6.06 -9.38 -0.90
N ARG A 170 6.26 -8.06 -0.70
CA ARG A 170 5.21 -7.06 -0.64
C ARG A 170 5.02 -6.34 -1.97
N ILE A 171 3.92 -6.65 -2.63
CA ILE A 171 3.51 -6.03 -3.91
C ILE A 171 3.41 -4.52 -3.79
N GLU A 172 2.98 -4.01 -2.65
CA GLU A 172 2.81 -2.60 -2.35
C GLU A 172 4.13 -1.86 -2.08
N CYS A 173 5.25 -2.55 -1.84
CA CYS A 173 6.53 -1.90 -1.58
C CYS A 173 7.12 -1.32 -2.87
N VAL A 174 7.42 -0.02 -2.84
CA VAL A 174 8.04 0.74 -3.94
C VAL A 174 9.44 1.20 -3.56
N THR A 175 9.63 1.73 -2.36
CA THR A 175 10.93 2.17 -1.84
C THR A 175 11.25 1.42 -0.55
N LEU A 176 12.52 1.07 -0.35
CA LEU A 176 13.04 0.51 0.90
C LEU A 176 14.25 1.30 1.38
N SER A 177 14.38 1.37 2.70
CA SER A 177 15.52 1.96 3.40
C SER A 177 15.98 0.98 4.47
N HIS A 178 17.27 0.65 4.47
CA HIS A 178 17.93 -0.12 5.50
C HIS A 178 19.08 0.69 6.08
N ASP A 179 19.00 0.95 7.39
CA ASP A 179 20.05 1.63 8.16
C ASP A 179 20.90 0.60 8.90
N ARG A 180 22.22 0.84 8.92
CA ARG A 180 23.21 0.02 9.63
C ARG A 180 23.39 0.41 11.09
N SER A 181 22.72 1.46 11.58
CA SER A 181 22.85 1.89 12.96
C SER A 181 22.21 0.86 13.92
N GLY A 182 22.94 0.46 14.96
CA GLY A 182 22.46 -0.50 15.96
C GLY A 182 22.18 -1.90 15.39
N ASP A 183 20.98 -2.43 15.66
CA ASP A 183 20.53 -3.78 15.30
C ASP A 183 19.94 -3.88 13.87
N GLY A 184 19.89 -2.76 13.13
CA GLY A 184 19.53 -2.68 11.72
C GLY A 184 18.05 -2.38 11.48
N TYR A 185 17.76 -1.16 11.03
CA TYR A 185 16.40 -0.70 10.79
C TYR A 185 16.00 -0.90 9.33
N CYS A 186 14.87 -1.55 9.08
CA CYS A 186 14.26 -1.66 7.76
C CYS A 186 12.94 -0.89 7.72
N TYR A 187 12.83 0.04 6.77
CA TYR A 187 11.61 0.78 6.47
C TYR A 187 11.18 0.49 5.03
N LEU A 188 9.93 0.08 4.85
CA LEU A 188 9.34 -0.12 3.54
C LEU A 188 8.24 0.93 3.30
N PHE A 189 8.22 1.48 2.09
CA PHE A 189 7.33 2.56 1.68
C PHE A 189 6.55 2.14 0.43
N ASN A 190 5.31 2.60 0.31
CA ASN A 190 4.46 2.37 -0.86
C ASN A 190 4.53 3.49 -1.92
N VAL A 191 5.53 4.36 -1.82
CA VAL A 191 5.74 5.52 -2.70
C VAL A 191 7.19 5.58 -3.19
N THR A 192 7.43 6.32 -4.26
CA THR A 192 8.78 6.60 -4.79
C THR A 192 9.55 7.57 -3.91
N LEU A 193 10.88 7.63 -4.04
CA LEU A 193 11.75 8.44 -3.18
C LEU A 193 11.41 9.94 -3.20
N ASP A 194 10.98 10.48 -4.34
CA ASP A 194 10.57 11.87 -4.53
C ASP A 194 9.25 12.21 -3.82
N GLN A 195 8.42 11.21 -3.53
CA GLN A 195 7.12 11.35 -2.86
C GLN A 195 7.23 11.25 -1.33
N ILE A 196 8.40 10.86 -0.81
CA ILE A 196 8.60 10.71 0.64
C ILE A 196 8.75 12.10 1.28
N PRO A 197 8.00 12.40 2.37
CA PRO A 197 8.09 13.68 3.06
C PRO A 197 9.51 14.01 3.54
N GLU A 198 9.93 15.27 3.37
CA GLU A 198 11.28 15.74 3.76
C GLU A 198 11.60 15.51 5.24
N ASN A 199 10.60 15.55 6.12
CA ASN A 199 10.81 15.28 7.55
C ASN A 199 11.12 13.82 7.88
N MET A 200 10.94 12.90 6.92
CA MET A 200 11.39 11.49 7.01
C MET A 200 12.76 11.28 6.34
N LYS A 201 13.27 12.27 5.64
CA LYS A 201 14.63 12.26 5.07
C LYS A 201 15.57 12.79 6.14
N ASN A 202 16.26 11.89 6.82
CA ASN A 202 17.23 12.23 7.83
C ASN A 202 18.62 12.35 7.18
N PRO A 203 19.31 13.49 7.24
CA PRO A 203 20.67 13.62 6.69
C PRO A 203 21.78 13.04 7.59
N TYR A 204 21.45 12.58 8.80
CA TYR A 204 22.43 12.27 9.85
C TYR A 204 22.64 10.78 10.17
N GLU A 205 21.89 9.86 9.55
CA GLU A 205 22.06 8.41 9.77
C GLU A 205 22.81 7.76 8.59
N MET A 206 23.64 6.75 8.90
CA MET A 206 24.48 6.08 7.90
C MET A 206 23.71 4.91 7.27
N VAL A 207 22.99 5.18 6.17
CA VAL A 207 22.30 4.17 5.35
C VAL A 207 23.25 3.06 4.90
N ASP A 208 22.85 1.80 5.07
CA ASP A 208 23.49 0.68 4.35
C ASP A 208 22.87 0.51 2.96
N THR A 209 21.55 0.68 2.83
CA THR A 209 20.85 0.57 1.55
C THR A 209 19.60 1.45 1.44
N LEU A 210 19.55 2.31 0.42
CA LEU A 210 18.34 2.97 -0.04
C LEU A 210 18.08 2.55 -1.48
N ALA A 211 16.91 1.96 -1.74
CA ALA A 211 16.56 1.49 -3.07
C ALA A 211 15.09 1.73 -3.41
N GLU A 212 14.84 2.11 -4.66
CA GLU A 212 13.50 2.21 -5.22
C GLU A 212 13.33 1.15 -6.32
N LYS A 213 12.15 0.54 -6.42
CA LYS A 213 11.78 -0.24 -7.59
C LYS A 213 11.65 0.72 -8.77
N VAL A 214 12.27 0.41 -9.88
CA VAL A 214 12.12 1.13 -11.16
C VAL A 214 11.52 0.21 -12.21
N CYS A 215 10.72 0.81 -13.09
CA CYS A 215 10.14 0.14 -14.23
C CYS A 215 11.23 -0.36 -15.18
N GLU A 216 11.02 -1.56 -15.73
CA GLU A 216 11.76 -2.08 -16.88
C GLU A 216 10.84 -2.25 -18.08
#